data_AF-U2HFZ6-F1
#
_entry.id   AF-U2HFZ6-F1
#
_cell.length_a   1.000
_cell.length_b   1.000
_cell.length_c   1.000
_cell.angle_alpha   90.00
_cell.angle_beta   90.00
_cell.angle_gamma   90.00
#
_symmetry.space_group_name_H-M   'P 1'
#
loop_
_entity.id
_entity.type
_entity.pdbx_description
1 polymer ?
#
loop_
_entity_poly.entity_id
_entity_poly.type
_entity_poly.pdbx_seq_one_letter_code
_entity_poly.pdbx_strand_id
1 'polypeptide(L)'
;MTLQELEKLMRSLFEDESLDIVADTGYSLSFVVPGKVRDVKAALLARTDPAGWDGEAIHWFYRCDDEDWALYLRSVPHSVYCIATVQSLHALHMQKYEDAARVTPEQQAIYDAEEARRREEAEARRRRDTRNEPLAPLGGPFHSDGERVWARTGSGHQYRALNNFDLGSFRHLVDHFAVDASGLRYYAGGAAFSYDDAGEGLVADGDAATLESLGGGWYRDARQAYYFERDIYDSGHLTVVKADVASLTHIGGAYARDAKHLFCAGVRKRGIDDPARVVSLGYRYARLGAQILYDGKIVTKPGRVDVETARGVFHDMLIDADGHVLWGKNYRKPLPGIDARSLRFLNGAFAVDDRRVYYRTNTNLAVCEGVDRASVEVVPPIRIRDKHGLIDIRYPEGIVRVPDPSTES
;
A
#
# COMPACT_ATOMS: atom_id res chain seq x y z
N MET A 1 -47.55 -7.16 8.25
CA MET A 1 -47.78 -5.84 8.88
C MET A 1 -47.79 -4.75 7.80
N THR A 2 -48.52 -3.65 7.96
CA THR A 2 -48.45 -2.47 7.07
C THR A 2 -47.52 -1.40 7.65
N LEU A 3 -47.06 -0.44 6.83
CA LEU A 3 -46.18 0.62 7.31
C LEU A 3 -46.86 1.53 8.35
N GLN A 4 -48.17 1.78 8.20
CA GLN A 4 -48.94 2.56 9.17
C GLN A 4 -49.10 1.82 10.52
N GLU A 5 -49.21 0.49 10.49
CA GLU A 5 -49.20 -0.34 11.71
C GLU A 5 -47.82 -0.34 12.35
N LEU A 6 -46.74 -0.39 11.55
CA LEU A 6 -45.37 -0.29 12.03
C LEU A 6 -45.10 1.08 12.69
N GLU A 7 -45.59 2.18 12.11
CA GLU A 7 -45.46 3.51 12.71
C GLU A 7 -46.14 3.58 14.07
N LYS A 8 -47.38 3.10 14.18
CA LYS A 8 -48.11 3.03 15.45
C LYS A 8 -47.36 2.17 16.49
N LEU A 9 -46.79 1.05 16.05
CA LEU A 9 -45.97 0.20 16.90
C LEU A 9 -44.71 0.93 17.39
N MET A 10 -44.01 1.66 16.52
CA MET A 10 -42.82 2.43 16.91
C MET A 10 -43.17 3.53 17.92
N ARG A 11 -44.25 4.30 17.69
CA ARG A 11 -44.72 5.32 18.65
C ARG A 11 -45.03 4.69 20.02
N SER A 12 -45.66 3.52 20.03
CA SER A 12 -45.94 2.78 21.27
C SER A 12 -44.68 2.24 21.95
N LEU A 13 -43.76 1.60 21.21
CA LEU A 13 -42.54 1.00 21.75
C LEU A 13 -41.59 2.03 22.35
N PHE A 14 -41.48 3.19 21.71
CA PHE A 14 -40.65 4.31 22.17
C PHE A 14 -41.38 5.25 23.14
N GLU A 15 -42.67 5.00 23.41
CA GLU A 15 -43.54 5.86 24.25
C GLU A 15 -43.51 7.34 23.82
N ASP A 16 -43.49 7.58 22.50
CA ASP A 16 -43.42 8.89 21.91
C ASP A 16 -44.44 9.03 20.76
N GLU A 17 -45.61 9.57 21.09
CA GLU A 17 -46.64 9.89 20.11
C GLU A 17 -46.20 10.98 19.12
N SER A 18 -45.16 11.75 19.45
CA SER A 18 -44.62 12.84 18.62
C SER A 18 -43.37 12.46 17.82
N LEU A 19 -43.00 11.18 17.81
CA LEU A 19 -41.83 10.65 17.13
C LEU A 19 -41.75 11.12 15.67
N ASP A 20 -40.66 11.81 15.35
CA ASP A 20 -40.46 12.47 14.06
C ASP A 20 -39.89 11.48 13.04
N ILE A 21 -40.69 11.14 12.03
CA ILE A 21 -40.30 10.24 10.95
C ILE A 21 -39.53 11.04 9.90
N VAL A 22 -38.22 10.82 9.83
CA VAL A 22 -37.34 11.58 8.94
C VAL A 22 -37.28 11.02 7.51
N ALA A 23 -37.64 9.76 7.30
CA ALA A 23 -37.74 9.16 5.98
C ALA A 23 -38.69 7.95 5.94
N ASP A 24 -39.35 7.78 4.80
CA ASP A 24 -40.22 6.65 4.46
C ASP A 24 -39.83 6.12 3.07
N THR A 25 -39.51 4.82 2.97
CA THR A 25 -39.12 4.15 1.71
C THR A 25 -40.23 3.28 1.10
N GLY A 26 -41.43 3.29 1.68
CA GLY A 26 -42.55 2.41 1.34
C GLY A 26 -42.47 1.01 1.98
N TYR A 27 -41.39 0.69 2.68
CA TYR A 27 -41.20 -0.56 3.44
C TYR A 27 -40.45 -0.37 4.75
N SER A 28 -39.88 0.82 5.00
CA SER A 28 -39.20 1.15 6.24
C SER A 28 -39.44 2.60 6.64
N LEU A 29 -39.36 2.85 7.94
CA LEU A 29 -39.45 4.14 8.60
C LEU A 29 -38.11 4.44 9.25
N SER A 30 -37.56 5.63 9.01
CA SER A 30 -36.37 6.10 9.69
C SER A 30 -36.72 7.24 10.64
N PHE A 31 -36.11 7.25 11.82
CA PHE A 31 -36.33 8.27 12.85
C PHE A 31 -35.13 8.37 13.79
N VAL A 32 -35.11 9.40 14.63
CA VAL A 32 -34.02 9.64 15.58
C VAL A 32 -34.61 9.79 16.97
N VAL A 33 -34.00 9.13 17.95
CA VAL A 33 -34.34 9.29 19.37
C VAL A 33 -33.15 9.82 20.16
N PRO A 34 -33.36 10.70 21.15
CA PRO A 34 -32.28 11.23 21.96
C PRO A 34 -31.68 10.15 22.88
N GLY A 35 -30.38 10.28 23.20
CA GLY A 35 -29.71 9.43 24.18
C GLY A 35 -28.68 8.46 23.61
N LYS A 36 -28.28 7.49 24.43
CA LYS A 36 -27.27 6.48 24.06
C LYS A 36 -27.96 5.18 23.65
N VAL A 37 -27.40 4.51 22.63
CA VAL A 37 -27.96 3.28 22.06
C VAL A 37 -28.16 2.15 23.09
N ARG A 38 -27.30 2.07 24.12
CA ARG A 38 -27.44 1.08 25.19
C ARG A 38 -28.68 1.32 26.06
N ASP A 39 -28.97 2.59 26.36
CA ASP A 39 -30.11 2.96 27.21
C ASP A 39 -31.43 2.76 26.44
N VAL A 40 -31.44 3.15 25.16
CA VAL A 40 -32.56 2.90 24.24
C VAL A 40 -32.84 1.41 24.09
N LYS A 41 -31.80 0.58 23.84
CA LYS A 41 -31.96 -0.87 23.76
C LYS A 41 -32.50 -1.45 25.08
N ALA A 42 -31.98 -1.01 26.23
CA ALA A 42 -32.43 -1.49 27.53
C ALA A 42 -33.92 -1.21 27.78
N ALA A 43 -34.41 -0.04 27.37
CA ALA A 43 -35.83 0.28 27.45
C ALA A 43 -36.68 -0.61 26.51
N LEU A 44 -36.20 -0.84 25.28
CA LEU A 44 -36.91 -1.68 24.32
C LEU A 44 -36.94 -3.16 24.74
N LEU A 45 -35.89 -3.67 25.41
CA LEU A 45 -35.86 -5.05 25.94
C LEU A 45 -36.97 -5.33 26.95
N ALA A 46 -37.53 -4.32 27.60
CA ALA A 46 -38.67 -4.50 28.51
C ALA A 46 -40.00 -4.74 27.77
N ARG A 47 -40.04 -4.50 26.45
CA ARG A 47 -41.26 -4.47 25.61
C ARG A 47 -41.14 -5.34 24.36
N THR A 48 -40.01 -6.02 24.20
CA THR A 48 -39.70 -6.87 23.04
C THR A 48 -39.15 -8.20 23.52
N ASP A 49 -39.19 -9.24 22.69
CA ASP A 49 -38.63 -10.54 23.04
C ASP A 49 -37.08 -10.45 23.06
N PRO A 50 -36.41 -10.76 24.19
CA PRO A 50 -34.95 -10.77 24.24
C PRO A 50 -34.29 -11.66 23.19
N ALA A 51 -34.95 -12.74 22.75
CA ALA A 51 -34.42 -13.67 21.74
C ALA A 51 -34.35 -13.05 20.33
N GLY A 52 -35.13 -12.00 20.06
CA GLY A 52 -35.14 -11.32 18.76
C GLY A 52 -33.99 -10.32 18.56
N TRP A 53 -33.16 -10.08 19.59
CA TRP A 53 -32.07 -9.09 19.53
C TRP A 53 -30.72 -9.71 19.16
N ASP A 54 -30.02 -9.06 18.24
CA ASP A 54 -28.66 -9.39 17.79
C ASP A 54 -27.83 -8.12 17.55
N GLY A 55 -26.52 -8.28 17.32
CA GLY A 55 -25.57 -7.21 17.01
C GLY A 55 -24.53 -6.94 18.11
N GLU A 56 -23.57 -6.07 17.80
CA GLU A 56 -22.48 -5.70 18.70
C GLU A 56 -22.15 -4.19 18.66
N ALA A 57 -21.68 -3.68 19.80
CA ALA A 57 -21.15 -2.33 20.00
C ALA A 57 -22.12 -1.19 19.61
N ILE A 58 -22.03 -0.71 18.37
CA ILE A 58 -22.71 0.50 17.86
C ILE A 58 -23.90 0.18 16.94
N HIS A 59 -24.08 -1.09 16.56
CA HIS A 59 -25.12 -1.57 15.67
C HIS A 59 -25.93 -2.67 16.37
N TRP A 60 -27.23 -2.45 16.53
CA TRP A 60 -28.14 -3.43 17.11
C TRP A 60 -29.29 -3.69 16.18
N PHE A 61 -29.73 -4.94 16.15
CA PHE A 61 -30.82 -5.42 15.31
C PHE A 61 -31.82 -6.15 16.19
N TYR A 62 -33.09 -5.89 15.94
CA TYR A 62 -34.20 -6.64 16.48
C TYR A 62 -35.00 -7.20 15.32
N ARG A 63 -35.43 -8.46 15.42
CA ARG A 63 -36.28 -9.11 14.44
C ARG A 63 -37.44 -9.79 15.15
N CYS A 64 -38.65 -9.55 14.64
CA CYS A 64 -39.85 -10.25 15.02
C CYS A 64 -40.49 -10.82 13.76
N ASP A 65 -40.20 -12.10 13.49
CA ASP A 65 -40.69 -12.79 12.30
C ASP A 65 -42.21 -13.04 12.38
N ASP A 66 -42.74 -13.32 13.57
CA ASP A 66 -44.17 -13.56 13.81
C ASP A 66 -45.04 -12.31 13.51
N GLU A 67 -44.51 -11.11 13.76
CA GLU A 67 -45.17 -9.84 13.51
C GLU A 67 -44.70 -9.13 12.23
N ASP A 68 -43.79 -9.75 11.47
CA ASP A 68 -43.32 -9.24 10.17
C ASP A 68 -42.61 -7.88 10.22
N TRP A 69 -41.80 -7.63 11.26
CA TRP A 69 -41.00 -6.40 11.34
C TRP A 69 -39.61 -6.59 11.96
N ALA A 70 -38.72 -5.65 11.67
CA ALA A 70 -37.38 -5.58 12.22
C ALA A 70 -37.05 -4.12 12.59
N LEU A 71 -36.13 -3.94 13.54
CA LEU A 71 -35.65 -2.63 13.96
C LEU A 71 -34.14 -2.63 14.06
N TYR A 72 -33.52 -1.63 13.45
CA TYR A 72 -32.10 -1.39 13.51
C TYR A 72 -31.83 -0.12 14.30
N LEU A 73 -30.83 -0.18 15.18
CA LEU A 73 -30.35 0.93 15.98
C LEU A 73 -28.87 1.20 15.68
N ARG A 74 -28.54 2.47 15.45
CA ARG A 74 -27.17 2.94 15.29
C ARG A 74 -26.88 4.11 16.21
N SER A 75 -25.78 4.02 16.95
CA SER A 75 -25.29 5.17 17.72
C SER A 75 -24.80 6.28 16.78
N VAL A 76 -25.27 7.50 17.00
CA VAL A 76 -24.74 8.74 16.40
C VAL A 76 -24.45 9.76 17.52
N PRO A 77 -23.71 10.86 17.28
CA PRO A 77 -23.43 11.83 18.33
C PRO A 77 -24.73 12.38 18.98
N HIS A 78 -24.88 12.15 20.28
CA HIS A 78 -26.01 12.59 21.13
C HIS A 78 -27.39 11.98 20.84
N SER A 79 -27.49 11.01 19.93
CA SER A 79 -28.76 10.36 19.60
C SER A 79 -28.57 8.95 19.04
N VAL A 80 -29.69 8.27 18.78
CA VAL A 80 -29.75 6.96 18.15
C VAL A 80 -30.57 7.08 16.88
N TYR A 81 -29.97 6.69 15.77
CA TYR A 81 -30.66 6.59 14.50
C TYR A 81 -31.32 5.21 14.40
N CYS A 82 -32.61 5.21 14.11
CA CYS A 82 -33.45 4.03 14.08
C CYS A 82 -33.99 3.81 12.65
N ILE A 83 -33.99 2.56 12.21
CA ILE A 83 -34.71 2.13 11.00
C ILE A 83 -35.61 0.97 11.40
N ALA A 84 -36.92 1.18 11.33
CA ALA A 84 -37.91 0.11 11.48
C ALA A 84 -38.37 -0.33 10.09
N THR A 85 -38.43 -1.64 9.85
CA THR A 85 -38.70 -2.20 8.53
C THR A 85 -39.78 -3.27 8.61
N VAL A 86 -40.75 -3.23 7.69
CA VAL A 86 -41.66 -4.36 7.46
C VAL A 86 -40.92 -5.39 6.62
N GLN A 87 -40.72 -6.59 7.15
CA GLN A 87 -39.81 -7.58 6.54
C GLN A 87 -40.32 -8.05 5.16
N SER A 88 -41.61 -8.34 5.04
CA SER A 88 -42.26 -8.78 3.80
C SER A 88 -42.23 -7.72 2.70
N LEU A 89 -42.47 -6.44 3.02
CA LEU A 89 -42.40 -5.34 2.06
C LEU A 89 -40.97 -5.09 1.60
N HIS A 90 -40.00 -5.20 2.51
CA HIS A 90 -38.59 -5.11 2.16
C HIS A 90 -38.17 -6.28 1.26
N ALA A 91 -38.59 -7.52 1.57
CA ALA A 91 -38.34 -8.68 0.72
C ALA A 91 -38.93 -8.52 -0.68
N LEU A 92 -40.16 -8.01 -0.80
CA LEU A 92 -40.79 -7.72 -2.09
C LEU A 92 -40.02 -6.62 -2.86
N HIS A 93 -39.53 -5.60 -2.15
CA HIS A 93 -38.69 -4.57 -2.74
C HIS A 93 -37.38 -5.16 -3.28
N MET A 94 -36.69 -5.97 -2.48
CA MET A 94 -35.45 -6.64 -2.89
C MET A 94 -35.66 -7.59 -4.07
N GLN A 95 -36.76 -8.34 -4.08
CA GLN A 95 -37.11 -9.24 -5.18
C GLN A 95 -37.27 -8.49 -6.52
N LYS A 96 -37.83 -7.27 -6.51
CA LYS A 96 -37.90 -6.44 -7.73
C LYS A 96 -36.51 -6.09 -8.27
N TYR A 97 -35.54 -5.84 -7.40
CA TYR A 97 -34.15 -5.60 -7.82
C TYR A 97 -33.47 -6.86 -8.31
N GLU A 98 -33.69 -7.99 -7.64
CA GLU A 98 -33.16 -9.29 -8.09
C GLU A 98 -33.72 -9.66 -9.45
N ASP A 99 -35.03 -9.50 -9.68
CA ASP A 99 -35.67 -9.75 -10.96
C ASP A 99 -35.19 -8.76 -12.04
N ALA A 100 -34.96 -7.49 -11.69
CA ALA A 100 -34.36 -6.51 -12.61
C ALA A 100 -32.87 -6.77 -12.90
N ALA A 101 -32.15 -7.44 -11.98
CA ALA A 101 -30.76 -7.81 -12.11
C ALA A 101 -30.55 -9.20 -12.73
N ARG A 102 -31.62 -9.96 -13.00
CA ARG A 102 -31.55 -11.24 -13.71
C ARG A 102 -31.10 -11.01 -15.14
N VAL A 103 -29.81 -11.24 -15.35
CA VAL A 103 -29.19 -11.31 -16.67
C VAL A 103 -29.80 -12.49 -17.42
N THR A 104 -30.31 -12.25 -18.63
CA THR A 104 -30.84 -13.35 -19.46
C THR A 104 -29.70 -14.26 -19.91
N PRO A 105 -29.96 -15.55 -20.23
CA PRO A 105 -28.93 -16.42 -20.79
C PRO A 105 -28.25 -15.83 -22.04
N GLU A 106 -28.98 -15.06 -22.84
CA GLU A 106 -28.45 -14.35 -24.01
C GLU A 106 -27.48 -13.22 -23.61
N GLN A 107 -27.82 -12.43 -22.59
CA GLN A 107 -26.92 -11.39 -22.06
C GLN A 107 -25.68 -11.99 -21.39
N GLN A 108 -25.82 -13.11 -20.68
CA GLN A 108 -24.69 -13.81 -20.10
C GLN A 108 -23.74 -14.33 -21.18
N ALA A 109 -24.27 -14.91 -22.26
CA ALA A 109 -23.46 -15.35 -23.40
C ALA A 109 -22.72 -14.19 -24.07
N ILE A 110 -23.31 -12.98 -24.13
CA ILE A 110 -22.63 -11.77 -24.61
C ILE A 110 -21.47 -11.40 -23.68
N TYR A 111 -21.70 -11.38 -22.36
CA TYR A 111 -20.64 -11.07 -21.40
C TYR A 111 -19.48 -12.07 -21.45
N ASP A 112 -19.79 -13.36 -21.52
CA ASP A 112 -18.79 -14.43 -21.61
C ASP A 112 -17.98 -14.31 -22.91
N ALA A 113 -18.64 -14.00 -24.04
CA ALA A 113 -17.97 -13.77 -25.32
C ALA A 113 -17.09 -12.51 -25.30
N GLU A 114 -17.53 -11.43 -24.67
CA GLU A 114 -16.72 -10.23 -24.48
C GLU A 114 -15.51 -10.49 -23.59
N GLU A 115 -15.68 -11.24 -22.50
CA GLU A 115 -14.60 -11.60 -21.61
C GLU A 115 -13.59 -12.53 -22.29
N ALA A 116 -14.06 -13.52 -23.04
CA ALA A 116 -13.22 -14.39 -23.86
C ALA A 116 -12.39 -13.57 -24.87
N ARG A 117 -13.02 -12.64 -25.59
CA ARG A 117 -12.32 -11.74 -26.51
C ARG A 117 -11.27 -10.89 -25.79
N ARG A 118 -11.61 -10.30 -24.63
CA ARG A 118 -10.64 -9.52 -23.82
C ARG A 118 -9.46 -10.38 -23.37
N ARG A 119 -9.69 -11.64 -22.99
CA ARG A 119 -8.63 -12.58 -22.60
C ARG A 119 -7.72 -12.93 -23.78
N GLU A 120 -8.29 -13.23 -24.94
CA GLU A 120 -7.51 -13.51 -26.17
C GLU A 120 -6.67 -12.30 -26.58
N GLU A 121 -7.26 -11.10 -26.58
CA GLU A 121 -6.53 -9.86 -26.87
C GLU A 121 -5.40 -9.59 -25.87
N ALA A 122 -5.63 -9.84 -24.58
CA ALA A 122 -4.62 -9.69 -23.54
C ALA A 122 -3.48 -10.71 -23.68
N GLU A 123 -3.78 -11.96 -24.04
CA GLU A 123 -2.77 -12.98 -24.28
C GLU A 123 -1.95 -12.71 -25.53
N ALA A 124 -2.60 -12.33 -26.63
CA ALA A 124 -1.92 -11.95 -27.86
C ALA A 124 -0.99 -10.76 -27.63
N ARG A 125 -1.45 -9.75 -26.87
CA ARG A 125 -0.64 -8.60 -26.44
C ARG A 125 0.55 -9.03 -25.60
N ARG A 126 0.35 -9.89 -24.60
CA ARG A 126 1.44 -10.43 -23.76
C ARG A 126 2.49 -11.14 -24.58
N ARG A 127 2.10 -12.00 -25.52
CA ARG A 127 3.04 -12.72 -26.40
C ARG A 127 3.88 -11.78 -27.26
N ARG A 128 3.29 -10.66 -27.71
CA ARG A 128 3.99 -9.67 -28.55
C ARG A 128 4.94 -8.76 -27.74
N ASP A 129 4.56 -8.44 -26.51
CA ASP A 129 5.19 -7.39 -25.70
C ASP A 129 6.05 -7.94 -24.54
N THR A 130 6.29 -9.25 -24.51
CA THR A 130 7.21 -9.91 -23.57
C THR A 130 8.19 -10.80 -24.33
N ARG A 131 9.43 -10.90 -23.83
CA ARG A 131 10.46 -11.81 -24.34
C ARG A 131 11.21 -12.46 -23.18
N ASN A 132 11.66 -13.70 -23.40
CA ASN A 132 12.42 -14.49 -22.41
C ASN A 132 13.83 -14.85 -22.89
N GLU A 133 14.14 -14.55 -24.14
CA GLU A 133 15.44 -14.76 -24.76
C GLU A 133 16.38 -13.55 -24.53
N PRO A 134 17.70 -13.76 -24.45
CA PRO A 134 18.67 -12.66 -24.29
C PRO A 134 18.57 -11.63 -25.42
N LEU A 135 18.57 -10.34 -25.07
CA LEU A 135 18.53 -9.21 -25.99
C LEU A 135 19.82 -8.39 -25.92
N ALA A 136 20.13 -7.61 -26.96
CA ALA A 136 21.33 -6.78 -27.00
C ALA A 136 21.19 -5.59 -26.03
N PRO A 137 22.19 -5.29 -25.18
CA PRO A 137 22.09 -4.20 -24.23
C PRO A 137 22.20 -2.83 -24.91
N LEU A 138 21.38 -1.87 -24.47
CA LEU A 138 21.43 -0.45 -24.86
C LEU A 138 21.96 0.47 -23.75
N GLY A 139 22.22 -0.08 -22.55
CA GLY A 139 22.62 0.66 -21.35
C GLY A 139 21.56 0.62 -20.25
N GLY A 140 21.98 0.63 -18.98
CA GLY A 140 21.07 0.53 -17.84
C GLY A 140 20.15 -0.70 -17.93
N PRO A 141 18.83 -0.56 -17.70
CA PRO A 141 17.86 -1.66 -17.84
C PRO A 141 17.43 -1.93 -19.31
N PHE A 142 17.90 -1.14 -20.27
CA PHE A 142 17.38 -1.10 -21.64
C PHE A 142 18.11 -2.05 -22.59
N HIS A 143 17.35 -2.68 -23.48
CA HIS A 143 17.80 -3.69 -24.43
C HIS A 143 17.09 -3.52 -25.79
N SER A 144 17.57 -4.18 -26.84
CA SER A 144 16.96 -4.19 -28.17
C SER A 144 16.92 -5.58 -28.80
N ASP A 145 15.87 -5.83 -29.57
CA ASP A 145 15.77 -6.92 -30.53
C ASP A 145 16.06 -6.47 -31.98
N GLY A 146 16.55 -5.24 -32.17
CA GLY A 146 16.80 -4.62 -33.47
C GLY A 146 15.61 -3.85 -34.06
N GLU A 147 14.42 -3.98 -33.47
CA GLU A 147 13.20 -3.29 -33.93
C GLU A 147 12.61 -2.39 -32.85
N ARG A 148 12.69 -2.81 -31.58
CA ARG A 148 12.09 -2.12 -30.44
C ARG A 148 13.09 -1.92 -29.31
N VAL A 149 12.75 -1.00 -28.41
CA VAL A 149 13.38 -0.86 -27.10
C VAL A 149 12.65 -1.76 -26.10
N TRP A 150 13.41 -2.47 -25.28
CA TRP A 150 12.93 -3.39 -24.26
C TRP A 150 13.52 -3.02 -22.92
N ALA A 151 12.80 -3.29 -21.84
CA ALA A 151 13.31 -3.15 -20.49
C ALA A 151 13.29 -4.49 -19.76
N ARG A 152 14.38 -4.78 -19.06
CA ARG A 152 14.51 -5.99 -18.25
C ARG A 152 13.59 -5.92 -17.02
N THR A 153 12.77 -6.95 -16.82
CA THR A 153 11.88 -7.07 -15.66
C THR A 153 12.42 -8.14 -14.71
N GLY A 154 13.05 -7.72 -13.61
CA GLY A 154 13.55 -8.63 -12.57
C GLY A 154 14.87 -9.32 -12.94
N SER A 155 15.11 -10.49 -12.34
CA SER A 155 16.30 -11.32 -12.56
C SER A 155 16.09 -12.26 -13.75
N GLY A 156 17.13 -12.50 -14.54
CA GLY A 156 17.07 -13.41 -15.70
C GLY A 156 16.72 -12.69 -17.01
N HIS A 157 16.32 -13.42 -18.04
CA HIS A 157 16.10 -12.88 -19.39
C HIS A 157 14.65 -12.46 -19.64
N GLN A 158 13.96 -11.92 -18.64
CA GLN A 158 12.59 -11.44 -18.81
C GLN A 158 12.61 -9.97 -19.24
N TYR A 159 11.99 -9.68 -20.38
CA TYR A 159 11.92 -8.35 -20.96
C TYR A 159 10.48 -7.96 -21.29
N ARG A 160 10.20 -6.66 -21.21
CA ARG A 160 8.96 -6.04 -21.70
C ARG A 160 9.25 -4.97 -22.73
N ALA A 161 8.44 -4.92 -23.78
CA ALA A 161 8.57 -3.93 -24.83
C ALA A 161 8.19 -2.54 -24.33
N LEU A 162 9.00 -1.54 -24.67
CA LEU A 162 8.73 -0.13 -24.46
C LEU A 162 8.21 0.49 -25.77
N ASN A 163 6.97 0.18 -26.11
CA ASN A 163 6.40 0.47 -27.44
C ASN A 163 6.34 1.97 -27.80
N ASN A 164 6.49 2.87 -26.82
CA ASN A 164 6.47 4.32 -27.03
C ASN A 164 7.87 4.95 -27.14
N PHE A 165 8.94 4.13 -27.11
CA PHE A 165 10.32 4.59 -27.22
C PHE A 165 10.81 4.42 -28.65
N ASP A 166 11.42 5.46 -29.21
CA ASP A 166 11.98 5.41 -30.56
C ASP A 166 13.40 4.82 -30.54
N LEU A 167 13.56 3.61 -31.09
CA LEU A 167 14.85 2.92 -31.12
C LEU A 167 15.91 3.69 -31.93
N GLY A 168 15.53 4.35 -33.03
CA GLY A 168 16.48 4.99 -33.95
C GLY A 168 17.24 6.15 -33.33
N SER A 169 16.61 6.87 -32.40
CA SER A 169 17.20 7.98 -31.66
C SER A 169 17.46 7.68 -30.18
N PHE A 170 17.24 6.42 -29.75
CA PHE A 170 17.38 6.03 -28.36
C PHE A 170 18.82 6.17 -27.87
N ARG A 171 18.97 6.77 -26.68
CA ARG A 171 20.23 6.78 -25.94
C ARG A 171 19.97 6.66 -24.44
N HIS A 172 20.63 5.70 -23.80
CA HIS A 172 20.66 5.61 -22.34
C HIS A 172 21.41 6.80 -21.73
N LEU A 173 20.91 7.34 -20.61
CA LEU A 173 21.54 8.45 -19.89
C LEU A 173 22.13 7.98 -18.55
N VAL A 174 21.27 7.72 -17.58
CA VAL A 174 21.64 7.34 -16.21
C VAL A 174 20.52 6.52 -15.60
N ASP A 175 20.86 5.47 -14.85
CA ASP A 175 19.89 4.60 -14.19
C ASP A 175 18.74 4.20 -15.13
N HIS A 176 17.53 4.66 -14.82
CA HIS A 176 16.27 4.40 -15.53
C HIS A 176 15.88 5.48 -16.54
N PHE A 177 16.74 6.47 -16.78
CA PHE A 177 16.53 7.54 -17.74
C PHE A 177 17.21 7.25 -19.09
N ALA A 178 16.51 7.66 -20.14
CA ALA A 178 16.98 7.64 -21.51
C ALA A 178 16.48 8.88 -22.25
N VAL A 179 16.91 9.07 -23.48
CA VAL A 179 16.38 10.10 -24.38
C VAL A 179 16.09 9.46 -25.72
N ASP A 180 15.03 9.94 -26.38
CA ASP A 180 14.74 9.67 -27.78
C ASP A 180 14.26 10.95 -28.47
N ALA A 181 13.82 10.84 -29.72
CA ALA A 181 13.38 11.96 -30.55
C ALA A 181 12.18 12.73 -29.95
N SER A 182 11.43 12.11 -29.03
CA SER A 182 10.33 12.78 -28.33
C SER A 182 10.79 13.54 -27.09
N GLY A 183 12.00 13.26 -26.57
CA GLY A 183 12.59 13.95 -25.43
C GLY A 183 13.06 13.02 -24.33
N LEU A 184 13.12 13.55 -23.11
CA LEU A 184 13.57 12.81 -21.94
C LEU A 184 12.58 11.69 -21.59
N ARG A 185 13.10 10.49 -21.37
CA ARG A 185 12.34 9.29 -21.04
C ARG A 185 12.72 8.74 -19.67
N TYR A 186 11.75 8.16 -18.98
CA TYR A 186 11.94 7.45 -17.72
C TYR A 186 11.23 6.09 -17.75
N TYR A 187 11.90 5.05 -17.26
CA TYR A 187 11.33 3.72 -17.09
C TYR A 187 11.25 3.35 -15.60
N ALA A 188 10.05 3.32 -15.02
CA ALA A 188 9.82 2.92 -13.64
C ALA A 188 10.12 1.41 -13.43
N GLY A 189 11.40 1.09 -13.22
CA GLY A 189 11.97 -0.26 -13.17
C GLY A 189 11.15 -1.30 -12.42
N GLY A 190 10.56 -2.26 -13.15
CA GLY A 190 9.83 -3.39 -12.55
C GLY A 190 8.58 -3.02 -11.73
N ALA A 191 8.09 -1.78 -11.86
CA ALA A 191 6.92 -1.24 -11.18
C ALA A 191 5.64 -1.25 -12.02
N ALA A 192 5.75 -1.55 -13.32
CA ALA A 192 4.59 -1.75 -14.19
C ALA A 192 3.91 -3.09 -13.85
N PHE A 193 3.11 -3.12 -12.78
CA PHE A 193 2.27 -4.27 -12.46
C PHE A 193 1.09 -4.40 -13.43
N SER A 194 0.78 -3.33 -14.18
CA SER A 194 -0.20 -3.33 -15.25
C SER A 194 0.47 -3.07 -16.62
N TYR A 195 -0.18 -3.53 -17.70
CA TYR A 195 0.25 -3.22 -19.08
C TYR A 195 0.07 -1.74 -19.41
N ASP A 196 -0.77 -1.03 -18.66
CA ASP A 196 -1.16 0.36 -18.94
C ASP A 196 -0.13 1.36 -18.39
N ASP A 197 0.61 1.00 -17.34
CA ASP A 197 1.65 1.86 -16.72
C ASP A 197 2.99 1.85 -17.48
N ALA A 198 3.20 0.90 -18.40
CA ALA A 198 4.45 0.78 -19.16
C ALA A 198 4.61 1.84 -20.27
N GLY A 199 3.58 2.66 -20.49
CA GLY A 199 3.46 3.59 -21.62
C GLY A 199 3.73 5.07 -21.33
N GLU A 200 3.70 5.53 -20.07
CA GLU A 200 3.92 6.94 -19.73
C GLU A 200 5.38 7.21 -19.35
N GLY A 201 6.27 7.05 -20.34
CA GLY A 201 7.70 7.25 -20.15
C GLY A 201 8.19 8.66 -20.44
N LEU A 202 7.38 9.52 -21.09
CA LEU A 202 7.83 10.87 -21.46
C LEU A 202 7.84 11.79 -20.23
N VAL A 203 9.01 12.36 -19.94
CA VAL A 203 9.16 13.33 -18.86
C VAL A 203 8.86 14.71 -19.42
N ALA A 204 7.69 15.24 -19.08
CA ALA A 204 7.27 16.58 -19.49
C ALA A 204 8.30 17.63 -19.07
N ASP A 205 8.60 18.54 -19.99
CA ASP A 205 9.56 19.66 -19.83
C ASP A 205 11.01 19.29 -19.48
N GLY A 206 11.33 17.99 -19.45
CA GLY A 206 12.64 17.48 -19.06
C GLY A 206 13.76 17.88 -20.03
N ASP A 207 14.93 18.19 -19.46
CA ASP A 207 16.13 18.52 -20.22
C ASP A 207 17.15 17.37 -20.15
N ALA A 208 17.10 16.51 -21.17
CA ALA A 208 18.00 15.37 -21.28
C ALA A 208 19.49 15.75 -21.39
N ALA A 209 19.82 16.97 -21.81
CA ALA A 209 21.21 17.38 -22.00
C ALA A 209 21.93 17.67 -20.67
N THR A 210 21.17 18.04 -19.63
CA THR A 210 21.70 18.47 -18.33
C THR A 210 21.29 17.54 -17.19
N LEU A 211 20.60 16.45 -17.50
CA LEU A 211 20.18 15.46 -16.50
C LEU A 211 21.39 14.82 -15.80
N GLU A 212 21.36 14.83 -14.48
CA GLU A 212 22.33 14.15 -13.62
C GLU A 212 21.67 13.45 -12.42
N SER A 213 22.34 12.41 -11.92
CA SER A 213 21.98 11.74 -10.67
C SER A 213 22.66 12.43 -9.49
N LEU A 214 21.88 12.79 -8.48
CA LEU A 214 22.37 13.31 -7.20
C LEU A 214 22.63 12.18 -6.18
N GLY A 215 22.17 10.96 -6.46
CA GLY A 215 22.22 9.81 -5.57
C GLY A 215 20.92 9.58 -4.79
N GLY A 216 20.75 8.36 -4.25
CA GLY A 216 19.61 7.99 -3.42
C GLY A 216 18.23 8.19 -4.06
N GLY A 217 18.12 8.00 -5.38
CA GLY A 217 16.87 8.19 -6.13
C GLY A 217 16.55 9.64 -6.50
N TRP A 218 17.46 10.58 -6.21
CA TRP A 218 17.34 11.99 -6.59
C TRP A 218 18.07 12.29 -7.89
N TYR A 219 17.41 13.06 -8.75
CA TYR A 219 17.95 13.51 -10.02
C TYR A 219 17.59 14.98 -10.23
N ARG A 220 18.31 15.66 -11.11
CA ARG A 220 17.90 16.98 -11.61
C ARG A 220 18.40 17.18 -13.02
N ASP A 221 17.71 18.04 -13.75
CA ASP A 221 18.23 18.69 -14.94
C ASP A 221 18.24 20.21 -14.71
N ALA A 222 18.55 21.02 -15.72
CA ALA A 222 18.63 22.48 -15.59
C ALA A 222 17.28 23.16 -15.27
N ARG A 223 16.15 22.45 -15.39
CA ARG A 223 14.79 23.02 -15.27
C ARG A 223 14.05 22.49 -14.06
N GLN A 224 14.23 21.23 -13.71
CA GLN A 224 13.48 20.58 -12.66
C GLN A 224 14.26 19.46 -11.95
N ALA A 225 13.75 19.12 -10.77
CA ALA A 225 14.27 18.03 -9.96
C ALA A 225 13.30 16.86 -9.97
N TYR A 226 13.83 15.67 -9.75
CA TYR A 226 13.08 14.43 -9.75
C TYR A 226 13.42 13.57 -8.54
N TYR A 227 12.43 12.81 -8.10
CA TYR A 227 12.63 11.74 -7.15
C TYR A 227 11.96 10.46 -7.64
N PHE A 228 12.67 9.36 -7.51
CA PHE A 228 12.12 8.03 -7.60
C PHE A 228 12.75 7.12 -6.56
N GLU A 229 11.91 6.45 -5.80
CA GLU A 229 12.28 5.32 -4.99
C GLU A 229 11.19 4.27 -5.14
N ARG A 230 11.62 3.03 -5.36
CA ARG A 230 10.72 1.90 -5.30
C ARG A 230 10.44 1.59 -3.83
N ASP A 231 9.24 1.92 -3.37
CA ASP A 231 8.78 1.51 -2.05
C ASP A 231 8.49 0.00 -2.07
N ILE A 232 8.60 -0.69 -0.93
CA ILE A 232 8.15 -2.09 -0.85
C ILE A 232 6.62 -2.20 -0.86
N TYR A 233 5.92 -1.09 -0.64
CA TYR A 233 4.45 -1.01 -0.58
C TYR A 233 3.81 -0.30 -1.77
N ASP A 234 4.59 0.40 -2.58
CA ASP A 234 4.12 1.19 -3.71
C ASP A 234 5.00 0.89 -4.93
N SER A 235 4.38 0.72 -6.09
CA SER A 235 5.08 0.56 -7.37
C SER A 235 6.02 1.74 -7.63
N GLY A 236 5.73 2.93 -7.09
CA GLY A 236 6.59 4.09 -7.21
C GLY A 236 6.49 4.70 -8.61
N HIS A 237 6.35 6.02 -8.65
CA HIS A 237 6.31 6.82 -9.88
C HIS A 237 7.36 7.91 -9.81
N LEU A 238 7.85 8.35 -10.97
CA LEU A 238 8.76 9.48 -11.01
C LEU A 238 8.01 10.72 -10.54
N THR A 239 8.49 11.34 -9.47
CA THR A 239 7.92 12.57 -8.92
C THR A 239 8.71 13.77 -9.41
N VAL A 240 8.06 14.70 -10.08
CA VAL A 240 8.63 16.03 -10.35
C VAL A 240 8.58 16.85 -9.06
N VAL A 241 9.74 17.31 -8.60
CA VAL A 241 9.91 18.00 -7.33
C VAL A 241 10.10 19.50 -7.55
N LYS A 242 9.21 20.30 -6.97
CA LYS A 242 9.33 21.77 -6.95
C LYS A 242 10.39 22.21 -5.94
N ALA A 243 11.65 22.10 -6.34
CA ALA A 243 12.82 22.55 -5.60
C ALA A 243 13.54 23.67 -6.35
N ASP A 244 14.38 24.44 -5.64
CA ASP A 244 15.41 25.22 -6.31
C ASP A 244 16.50 24.28 -6.84
N VAL A 245 16.45 24.03 -8.15
CA VAL A 245 17.31 23.11 -8.88
C VAL A 245 18.79 23.43 -8.69
N ALA A 246 19.16 24.71 -8.69
CA ALA A 246 20.56 25.13 -8.65
C ALA A 246 21.22 24.77 -7.30
N SER A 247 20.45 24.84 -6.21
CA SER A 247 20.93 24.56 -4.86
C SER A 247 20.54 23.18 -4.31
N LEU A 248 19.76 22.39 -5.07
CA LEU A 248 19.32 21.07 -4.65
C LEU A 248 20.51 20.11 -4.47
N THR A 249 20.56 19.46 -3.32
CA THR A 249 21.58 18.47 -2.96
C THR A 249 20.95 17.27 -2.28
N HIS A 250 21.41 16.07 -2.63
CA HIS A 250 21.13 14.84 -1.89
C HIS A 250 21.90 14.84 -0.58
N ILE A 251 21.26 14.46 0.53
CA ILE A 251 21.90 14.42 1.86
C ILE A 251 21.91 13.02 2.49
N GLY A 252 21.51 11.99 1.74
CA GLY A 252 21.49 10.59 2.17
C GLY A 252 20.07 10.01 2.30
N GLY A 253 19.93 8.71 2.00
CA GLY A 253 18.63 8.04 1.99
C GLY A 253 17.64 8.73 1.03
N ALA A 254 16.39 8.87 1.48
CA ALA A 254 15.32 9.53 0.75
C ALA A 254 15.34 11.08 0.86
N TYR A 255 16.33 11.67 1.53
CA TYR A 255 16.36 13.10 1.82
C TYR A 255 17.22 13.90 0.84
N ALA A 256 16.67 15.04 0.42
CA ALA A 256 17.39 16.09 -0.28
C ALA A 256 17.02 17.45 0.32
N ARG A 257 17.82 18.47 0.04
CA ARG A 257 17.51 19.85 0.44
C ARG A 257 17.93 20.83 -0.63
N ASP A 258 17.17 21.92 -0.75
CA ASP A 258 17.60 23.12 -1.45
C ASP A 258 17.98 24.20 -0.41
N ALA A 259 18.31 25.41 -0.86
CA ALA A 259 18.70 26.52 0.03
C ALA A 259 17.65 26.90 1.10
N LYS A 260 16.38 26.52 0.93
CA LYS A 260 15.26 26.94 1.80
C LYS A 260 14.42 25.80 2.35
N HIS A 261 14.49 24.60 1.77
CA HIS A 261 13.55 23.53 2.02
C HIS A 261 14.23 22.18 2.18
N LEU A 262 13.67 21.38 3.08
CA LEU A 262 13.93 19.94 3.16
C LEU A 262 12.89 19.18 2.33
N PHE A 263 13.36 18.16 1.63
CA PHE A 263 12.53 17.19 0.93
C PHE A 263 12.82 15.80 1.47
N CYS A 264 11.79 14.97 1.53
CA CYS A 264 11.96 13.54 1.77
C CYS A 264 10.96 12.77 0.92
N ALA A 265 11.49 11.83 0.16
CA ALA A 265 10.78 11.04 -0.82
C ALA A 265 9.97 11.88 -1.83
N GLY A 266 10.63 12.83 -2.50
CA GLY A 266 10.00 13.72 -3.48
C GLY A 266 9.08 14.80 -2.90
N VAL A 267 8.79 14.78 -1.60
CA VAL A 267 7.82 15.68 -0.97
C VAL A 267 8.52 16.75 -0.13
N ARG A 268 8.20 18.02 -0.39
CA ARG A 268 8.62 19.17 0.42
C ARG A 268 8.04 19.06 1.84
N LYS A 269 8.90 19.22 2.84
CA LYS A 269 8.53 19.16 4.26
C LYS A 269 8.37 20.56 4.84
N ARG A 270 7.47 20.68 5.82
CA ARG A 270 7.13 21.93 6.51
C ARG A 270 7.55 21.83 7.98
N GLY A 271 7.80 22.97 8.61
CA GLY A 271 8.20 23.04 10.02
C GLY A 271 9.66 22.67 10.27
N ILE A 272 10.51 22.77 9.24
CA ILE A 272 11.97 22.65 9.34
C ILE A 272 12.55 23.97 8.83
N ASP A 273 12.85 24.87 9.75
CA ASP A 273 13.28 26.24 9.42
C ASP A 273 14.75 26.30 8.98
N ASP A 274 15.55 25.30 9.36
CA ASP A 274 16.97 25.18 9.02
C ASP A 274 17.26 23.80 8.39
N PRO A 275 17.01 23.64 7.08
CA PRO A 275 17.31 22.39 6.38
C PRO A 275 18.81 22.09 6.31
N ALA A 276 19.68 23.08 6.52
CA ALA A 276 21.14 22.91 6.49
C ALA A 276 21.64 22.07 7.68
N ARG A 277 20.89 22.04 8.79
CA ARG A 277 21.22 21.25 9.99
C ARG A 277 20.68 19.82 9.98
N VAL A 278 19.91 19.44 8.96
CA VAL A 278 19.38 18.09 8.83
C VAL A 278 20.49 17.15 8.36
N VAL A 279 20.66 16.04 9.08
CA VAL A 279 21.63 14.99 8.76
C VAL A 279 20.87 13.70 8.51
N SER A 280 21.07 13.06 7.36
CA SER A 280 20.44 11.77 7.08
C SER A 280 21.00 10.69 8.00
N LEU A 281 20.12 9.83 8.48
CA LEU A 281 20.49 8.60 9.17
C LEU A 281 20.38 7.38 8.24
N GLY A 282 19.97 7.59 6.98
CA GLY A 282 19.71 6.54 6.00
C GLY A 282 18.21 6.26 5.80
N TYR A 283 17.86 5.74 4.61
CA TYR A 283 16.48 5.44 4.22
C TYR A 283 15.52 6.62 4.49
N ARG A 284 14.42 6.39 5.23
CA ARG A 284 13.42 7.43 5.59
C ARG A 284 13.73 8.16 6.90
N TYR A 285 14.91 7.96 7.49
CA TYR A 285 15.31 8.59 8.76
C TYR A 285 16.34 9.71 8.58
N ALA A 286 16.19 10.75 9.38
CA ALA A 286 17.15 11.84 9.52
C ALA A 286 17.14 12.36 10.96
N ARG A 287 18.04 13.28 11.29
CA ARG A 287 18.04 14.02 12.55
C ARG A 287 18.19 15.51 12.35
N LEU A 288 17.63 16.27 13.30
CA LEU A 288 17.82 17.70 13.47
C LEU A 288 18.27 17.94 14.91
N GLY A 289 19.58 18.03 15.12
CA GLY A 289 20.15 17.97 16.47
C GLY A 289 19.82 16.65 17.15
N ALA A 290 19.19 16.72 18.33
CA ALA A 290 18.75 15.57 19.12
C ALA A 290 17.35 15.04 18.72
N GLN A 291 16.71 15.62 17.70
CA GLN A 291 15.39 15.17 17.25
C GLN A 291 15.55 14.20 16.08
N ILE A 292 14.83 13.07 16.13
CA ILE A 292 14.72 12.12 15.02
C ILE A 292 13.56 12.53 14.12
N LEU A 293 13.78 12.44 12.81
CA LEU A 293 12.77 12.59 11.78
C LEU A 293 12.52 11.24 11.11
N TYR A 294 11.24 10.93 10.86
CA TYR A 294 10.79 9.83 10.01
C TYR A 294 9.86 10.39 8.93
N ASP A 295 10.12 10.09 7.66
CA ASP A 295 9.43 10.68 6.50
C ASP A 295 9.37 12.23 6.54
N GLY A 296 10.42 12.84 7.08
CA GLY A 296 10.56 14.29 7.26
C GLY A 296 9.68 14.90 8.35
N LYS A 297 9.14 14.09 9.27
CA LYS A 297 8.35 14.55 10.43
C LYS A 297 9.08 14.20 11.73
N ILE A 298 9.08 15.12 12.69
CA ILE A 298 9.65 14.89 14.02
C ILE A 298 8.93 13.73 14.72
N VAL A 299 9.70 12.75 15.19
CA VAL A 299 9.21 11.64 16.01
C VAL A 299 9.06 12.14 17.44
N THR A 300 7.82 12.32 17.91
CA THR A 300 7.53 12.92 19.23
C THR A 300 7.78 11.97 20.40
N LYS A 301 7.88 10.67 20.14
CA LYS A 301 8.11 9.63 21.16
C LYS A 301 9.20 8.65 20.70
N PRO A 302 10.48 9.09 20.61
CA PRO A 302 11.57 8.25 20.12
C PRO A 302 11.97 7.14 21.11
N GLY A 303 11.46 7.19 22.34
CA GLY A 303 11.82 6.23 23.38
C GLY A 303 13.26 6.44 23.86
N ARG A 304 14.03 5.36 23.96
CA ARG A 304 15.42 5.37 24.43
C ARG A 304 16.46 5.37 23.30
N VAL A 305 16.03 5.57 22.05
CA VAL A 305 16.96 5.57 20.92
C VAL A 305 17.98 6.69 21.09
N ASP A 306 19.26 6.31 21.08
CA ASP A 306 20.38 7.23 21.02
C ASP A 306 20.57 7.74 19.59
N VAL A 307 20.29 9.02 19.39
CA VAL A 307 20.32 9.69 18.09
C VAL A 307 21.73 9.75 17.49
N GLU A 308 22.77 9.81 18.31
CA GLU A 308 24.14 9.97 17.82
C GLU A 308 24.73 8.66 17.27
N THR A 309 24.22 7.52 17.74
CA THR A 309 24.63 6.19 17.24
C THR A 309 23.60 5.53 16.34
N ALA A 310 22.42 6.14 16.18
CA ALA A 310 21.34 5.64 15.33
C ALA A 310 21.70 5.62 13.84
N ARG A 311 21.30 4.54 13.16
CA ARG A 311 21.35 4.41 11.70
C ARG A 311 20.10 3.71 11.16
N GLY A 312 19.64 4.14 10.00
CA GLY A 312 18.62 3.47 9.22
C GLY A 312 19.19 2.17 8.65
N VAL A 313 18.51 1.06 8.90
CA VAL A 313 18.86 -0.27 8.37
C VAL A 313 17.86 -0.78 7.33
N PHE A 314 16.69 -0.13 7.26
CA PHE A 314 15.69 -0.38 6.24
C PHE A 314 14.75 0.83 6.07
N HIS A 315 13.87 0.78 5.06
CA HIS A 315 12.92 1.87 4.75
C HIS A 315 12.17 2.38 6.00
N ASP A 316 11.75 1.47 6.88
CA ASP A 316 10.98 1.75 8.09
C ASP A 316 11.66 1.28 9.38
N MET A 317 12.98 1.04 9.37
CA MET A 317 13.69 0.60 10.57
C MET A 317 14.99 1.38 10.81
N LEU A 318 15.06 2.01 11.98
CA LEU A 318 16.24 2.67 12.55
C LEU A 318 16.68 1.89 13.79
N ILE A 319 17.99 1.71 13.98
CA ILE A 319 18.57 1.06 15.16
C ILE A 319 19.75 1.86 15.69
N ASP A 320 19.91 1.97 17.01
CA ASP A 320 21.10 2.54 17.65
C ASP A 320 22.13 1.46 18.05
N ALA A 321 23.28 1.88 18.59
CA ALA A 321 24.35 0.94 18.96
C ALA A 321 23.98 -0.03 20.10
N ASP A 322 23.00 0.33 20.94
CA ASP A 322 22.50 -0.49 22.04
C ASP A 322 21.31 -1.38 21.62
N GLY A 323 20.91 -1.31 20.35
CA GLY A 323 19.87 -2.14 19.76
C GLY A 323 18.45 -1.61 19.98
N HIS A 324 18.27 -0.39 20.47
CA HIS A 324 16.96 0.25 20.50
C HIS A 324 16.51 0.58 19.08
N VAL A 325 15.23 0.36 18.80
CA VAL A 325 14.69 0.44 17.43
C VAL A 325 13.55 1.44 17.34
N LEU A 326 13.52 2.20 16.25
CA LEU A 326 12.28 2.78 15.72
C LEU A 326 11.82 1.98 14.52
N TRP A 327 10.57 1.52 14.57
CA TRP A 327 9.85 0.95 13.44
C TRP A 327 8.83 1.97 12.93
N GLY A 328 9.14 2.59 11.79
CA GLY A 328 8.57 3.87 11.40
C GLY A 328 8.80 4.90 12.51
N LYS A 329 7.71 5.38 13.10
CA LYS A 329 7.72 6.31 14.26
C LYS A 329 7.64 5.63 15.63
N ASN A 330 7.54 4.30 15.69
CA ASN A 330 7.20 3.57 16.91
C ASN A 330 8.43 2.94 17.56
N TYR A 331 8.67 3.28 18.82
CA TYR A 331 9.75 2.70 19.60
C TYR A 331 9.52 1.21 19.92
N ARG A 332 10.61 0.44 19.88
CA ARG A 332 10.70 -0.97 20.27
C ARG A 332 11.92 -1.19 21.15
N LYS A 333 11.76 -2.07 22.14
CA LYS A 333 12.87 -2.51 23.01
C LYS A 333 13.86 -3.36 22.20
N PRO A 334 15.14 -3.41 22.58
CA PRO A 334 16.13 -4.24 21.92
C PRO A 334 15.72 -5.70 21.92
N LEU A 335 15.91 -6.37 20.79
CA LEU A 335 15.71 -7.81 20.67
C LEU A 335 16.87 -8.54 21.38
N PRO A 336 16.63 -9.49 22.28
CA PRO A 336 17.70 -10.15 23.03
C PRO A 336 18.75 -10.81 22.13
N GLY A 337 20.01 -10.41 22.31
CA GLY A 337 21.16 -10.97 21.60
C GLY A 337 21.36 -10.45 20.18
N ILE A 338 20.63 -9.41 19.76
CA ILE A 338 20.87 -8.72 18.49
C ILE A 338 22.24 -8.04 18.49
N ASP A 339 22.98 -8.18 17.39
CA ASP A 339 24.14 -7.35 17.10
C ASP A 339 23.70 -6.16 16.22
N ALA A 340 23.41 -5.05 16.89
CA ALA A 340 22.91 -3.85 16.24
C ALA A 340 23.90 -3.24 15.23
N ARG A 341 25.20 -3.47 15.39
CA ARG A 341 26.22 -2.89 14.52
C ARG A 341 26.29 -3.59 13.17
N SER A 342 26.14 -4.92 13.16
CA SER A 342 26.22 -5.73 11.94
C SER A 342 24.87 -5.97 11.26
N LEU A 343 23.76 -5.63 11.92
CA LEU A 343 22.40 -5.81 11.39
C LEU A 343 22.21 -5.14 10.01
N ARG A 344 21.75 -5.93 9.05
CA ARG A 344 21.39 -5.50 7.68
C ARG A 344 20.24 -6.34 7.12
N PHE A 345 19.42 -5.74 6.27
CA PHE A 345 18.38 -6.47 5.55
C PHE A 345 18.97 -7.18 4.33
N LEU A 346 18.54 -8.42 4.11
CA LEU A 346 18.87 -9.21 2.93
C LEU A 346 17.87 -8.94 1.80
N ASN A 347 16.59 -8.81 2.15
CA ASN A 347 15.49 -8.47 1.25
C ASN A 347 14.34 -7.87 2.10
N GLY A 348 13.14 -7.70 1.52
CA GLY A 348 11.99 -7.14 2.24
C GLY A 348 11.43 -7.99 3.38
N ALA A 349 11.88 -9.24 3.51
CA ALA A 349 11.35 -10.24 4.43
C ALA A 349 12.38 -10.71 5.47
N PHE A 350 13.68 -10.71 5.14
CA PHE A 350 14.73 -11.27 5.97
C PHE A 350 15.85 -10.26 6.26
N ALA A 351 16.41 -10.36 7.46
CA ALA A 351 17.57 -9.60 7.91
C ALA A 351 18.59 -10.52 8.58
N VAL A 352 19.84 -10.06 8.67
CA VAL A 352 20.93 -10.78 9.32
C VAL A 352 21.76 -9.82 10.15
N ASP A 353 22.32 -10.33 11.24
CA ASP A 353 23.50 -9.74 11.88
C ASP A 353 24.68 -10.72 11.76
N ASP A 354 25.78 -10.54 12.48
CA ASP A 354 26.92 -11.45 12.40
C ASP A 354 26.68 -12.82 13.04
N ARG A 355 25.58 -13.00 13.78
CA ARG A 355 25.30 -14.20 14.59
C ARG A 355 24.06 -14.95 14.15
N ARG A 356 23.04 -14.25 13.65
CA ARG A 356 21.67 -14.76 13.49
C ARG A 356 21.03 -14.26 12.21
N VAL A 357 19.99 -14.99 11.83
CA VAL A 357 19.04 -14.62 10.77
C VAL A 357 17.72 -14.27 11.43
N TYR A 358 17.06 -13.25 10.88
CA TYR A 358 15.79 -12.73 11.34
C TYR A 358 14.80 -12.69 10.20
N TYR A 359 13.52 -12.87 10.52
CA TYR A 359 12.43 -12.55 9.61
C TYR A 359 11.63 -11.35 10.13
N ARG A 360 11.17 -10.54 9.19
CA ARG A 360 10.36 -9.34 9.43
C ARG A 360 8.93 -9.76 9.73
N THR A 361 8.41 -9.30 10.86
CA THR A 361 6.98 -9.32 11.18
C THR A 361 6.38 -7.94 10.89
N ASN A 362 5.07 -7.78 11.11
CA ASN A 362 4.40 -6.48 10.94
C ASN A 362 4.93 -5.38 11.89
N THR A 363 5.58 -5.73 13.02
CA THR A 363 5.94 -4.73 14.04
C THR A 363 7.31 -4.93 14.70
N ASN A 364 8.06 -5.97 14.32
CA ASN A 364 9.37 -6.32 14.89
C ASN A 364 10.14 -7.32 14.01
N LEU A 365 11.38 -7.64 14.38
CA LEU A 365 12.11 -8.80 13.92
C LEU A 365 11.89 -10.01 14.86
N ALA A 366 11.82 -11.20 14.28
CA ALA A 366 11.81 -12.46 14.99
C ALA A 366 12.98 -13.34 14.52
N VAL A 367 13.55 -14.14 15.43
CA VAL A 367 14.70 -15.00 15.13
C VAL A 367 14.25 -16.17 14.26
N CYS A 368 15.02 -16.45 13.21
CA CYS A 368 14.87 -17.65 12.41
C CYS A 368 15.59 -18.82 13.09
N GLU A 369 14.89 -19.55 13.95
CA GLU A 369 15.47 -20.69 14.66
C GLU A 369 15.92 -21.81 13.70
N GLY A 370 17.12 -22.35 13.91
CA GLY A 370 17.66 -23.44 13.09
C GLY A 370 18.10 -23.06 11.67
N VAL A 371 18.26 -21.77 11.37
CA VAL A 371 18.85 -21.29 10.10
C VAL A 371 20.35 -21.10 10.25
N ASP A 372 21.12 -21.67 9.32
CA ASP A 372 22.57 -21.58 9.32
C ASP A 372 23.04 -20.21 8.78
N ARG A 373 23.36 -19.29 9.70
CA ARG A 373 23.79 -17.93 9.34
C ARG A 373 24.99 -17.90 8.38
N ALA A 374 25.93 -18.84 8.47
CA ALA A 374 27.16 -18.82 7.69
C ALA A 374 26.92 -19.10 6.19
N SER A 375 25.91 -19.90 5.85
CA SER A 375 25.58 -20.30 4.48
C SER A 375 24.40 -19.56 3.86
N VAL A 376 23.82 -18.58 4.57
CA VAL A 376 22.63 -17.88 4.08
C VAL A 376 22.92 -17.04 2.83
N GLU A 377 22.12 -17.29 1.79
CA GLU A 377 22.09 -16.53 0.55
C GLU A 377 20.67 -16.04 0.22
N VAL A 378 20.56 -14.96 -0.54
CA VAL A 378 19.29 -14.38 -0.96
C VAL A 378 18.76 -15.13 -2.18
N VAL A 379 17.51 -15.58 -2.10
CA VAL A 379 16.78 -16.13 -3.24
C VAL A 379 15.63 -15.17 -3.57
N PRO A 380 15.75 -14.36 -4.63
CA PRO A 380 14.72 -13.39 -4.99
C PRO A 380 13.33 -14.04 -5.22
N PRO A 381 12.22 -13.33 -4.97
CA PRO A 381 12.17 -11.92 -4.52
C PRO A 381 12.21 -11.72 -3.00
N ILE A 382 11.73 -12.68 -2.21
CA ILE A 382 11.56 -12.54 -0.74
C ILE A 382 11.93 -13.81 0.03
N ARG A 383 12.79 -14.68 -0.52
CA ARG A 383 13.23 -15.93 0.11
C ARG A 383 14.73 -15.89 0.45
N ILE A 384 15.15 -16.85 1.25
CA ILE A 384 16.57 -17.13 1.52
C ILE A 384 16.82 -18.63 1.41
N ARG A 385 18.06 -19.02 1.17
CA ARG A 385 18.51 -20.42 1.23
C ARG A 385 19.65 -20.52 2.23
N ASP A 386 19.68 -21.60 3.00
CA ASP A 386 20.86 -22.02 3.78
C ASP A 386 21.31 -23.42 3.33
N LYS A 387 22.36 -23.96 3.95
CA LYS A 387 22.88 -25.31 3.64
C LYS A 387 21.85 -26.44 3.80
N HIS A 388 20.72 -26.19 4.46
CA HIS A 388 19.65 -27.15 4.70
C HIS A 388 18.43 -26.93 3.79
N GLY A 389 18.50 -25.98 2.85
CA GLY A 389 17.51 -25.78 1.79
C GLY A 389 16.86 -24.39 1.78
N LEU A 390 15.85 -24.25 0.93
CA LEU A 390 15.12 -23.01 0.70
C LEU A 390 14.16 -22.71 1.86
N ILE A 391 14.10 -21.44 2.27
CA ILE A 391 13.29 -20.94 3.38
C ILE A 391 12.38 -19.80 2.88
N ASP A 392 11.11 -19.88 3.26
CA ASP A 392 10.07 -18.89 2.99
C ASP A 392 9.37 -18.48 4.29
N ILE A 393 8.54 -17.43 4.25
CA ILE A 393 7.69 -17.02 5.37
C ILE A 393 6.24 -17.43 5.08
N ARG A 394 5.61 -18.13 6.02
CA ARG A 394 4.15 -18.37 6.02
C ARG A 394 3.54 -17.80 7.28
N TYR A 395 2.45 -17.07 7.14
CA TYR A 395 1.74 -16.51 8.28
C TYR A 395 0.54 -17.40 8.62
N PRO A 396 0.36 -17.80 9.90
CA PRO A 396 1.10 -17.34 11.09
C PRO A 396 2.35 -18.15 11.48
N GLU A 397 2.73 -19.17 10.71
CA GLU A 397 3.74 -20.18 11.08
C GLU A 397 5.18 -19.65 11.25
N GLY A 398 5.48 -18.46 10.71
CA GLY A 398 6.82 -17.89 10.69
C GLY A 398 7.63 -18.46 9.52
N ILE A 399 8.87 -18.90 9.79
CA ILE A 399 9.71 -19.48 8.74
C ILE A 399 9.30 -20.92 8.45
N VAL A 400 9.34 -21.30 7.16
CA VAL A 400 9.12 -22.67 6.72
C VAL A 400 10.16 -23.07 5.70
N ARG A 401 10.63 -24.32 5.78
CA ARG A 401 11.44 -24.92 4.71
C ARG A 401 10.50 -25.34 3.59
N VAL A 402 10.82 -24.89 2.38
CA VAL A 402 10.05 -25.22 1.17
C VAL A 402 10.91 -26.06 0.24
N PRO A 403 10.30 -26.94 -0.57
CA PRO A 403 11.03 -27.59 -1.65
C PRO A 403 11.69 -26.53 -2.52
N ASP A 404 12.95 -26.75 -2.89
CA ASP A 404 13.56 -25.95 -3.95
C ASP A 404 12.71 -26.22 -5.21
N PRO A 405 12.12 -25.19 -5.85
CA PRO A 405 11.55 -25.41 -7.17
C PRO A 405 12.70 -25.94 -8.01
N SER A 406 12.59 -27.21 -8.40
CA SER A 406 13.54 -27.86 -9.29
C SER A 406 13.85 -26.92 -10.45
N THR A 407 15.11 -26.87 -10.83
CA THR A 407 15.57 -26.50 -12.17
C THR A 407 14.83 -27.36 -13.20
N GLU A 408 13.57 -27.03 -13.48
CA GLU A 408 12.85 -27.48 -14.66
C GLU A 408 13.01 -26.38 -15.71
N SER A 409 14.08 -26.59 -16.48
CA SER A 409 14.30 -26.34 -17.93
C SER A 409 13.75 -25.08 -18.56
#